data_AF-A0A2D2B266-F1
#
_entry.id   AF-A0A2D2B266-F1
#
_cell.length_a   1.000
_cell.length_b   1.000
_cell.length_c   1.000
_cell.angle_alpha   90.00
_cell.angle_beta   90.00
_cell.angle_gamma   90.00
#
_symmetry.space_group_name_H-M   'P 1'
#
loop_
_entity.id
_entity.type
_entity.pdbx_description
1 polymer ?
#
loop_
_entity_poly.entity_id
_entity_poly.type
_entity_poly.pdbx_seq_one_letter_code
_entity_poly.pdbx_strand_id
1 'polypeptide(L)'
;MSEPLFPTAADTASLERGAALAPRFDANGLVAAIAQHADTGEVLMLAWMNAEALKLTVDTGQAHYFSRSRNALWKKGETSGQLQDVVELRVDCDQDAVLMKVRPRGDGGACHVGFRSCFYRVVVQDGSLEERP
;
A
#
# COMPACT_ATOMS: atom_id res chain seq x y z
N MET A 1 4.35 -8.22 27.59
CA MET A 1 3.60 -8.37 26.33
C MET A 1 3.50 -6.98 25.73
N SER A 2 3.93 -6.78 24.48
CA SER A 2 3.81 -5.48 23.82
C SER A 2 2.32 -5.15 23.65
N GLU A 3 1.96 -3.89 23.87
CA GLU A 3 0.64 -3.41 23.43
C GLU A 3 0.52 -3.53 21.91
N PRO A 4 -0.68 -3.85 21.38
CA PRO A 4 -0.90 -3.89 19.95
C PRO A 4 -0.79 -2.49 19.35
N LEU A 5 -0.19 -2.38 18.15
CA LEU A 5 0.03 -1.10 17.46
C LEU A 5 -1.27 -0.41 17.02
N PHE A 6 -2.35 -1.18 16.89
CA PHE A 6 -3.69 -0.71 16.54
C PHE A 6 -4.72 -1.30 17.51
N PRO A 7 -5.82 -0.58 17.77
CA PRO A 7 -6.95 -1.12 18.52
C PRO A 7 -7.65 -2.23 17.73
N THR A 8 -8.37 -3.09 18.44
CA THR A 8 -9.30 -4.06 17.85
C THR A 8 -10.72 -3.48 17.90
N ALA A 9 -11.46 -3.54 16.79
CA ALA A 9 -12.85 -3.14 16.78
C ALA A 9 -13.70 -4.09 17.66
N ALA A 10 -14.65 -3.53 18.42
CA ALA A 10 -15.49 -4.30 19.32
C ALA A 10 -16.54 -5.15 18.57
N ASP A 11 -17.04 -4.66 17.44
CA ASP A 11 -18.02 -5.31 16.59
C ASP A 11 -17.92 -4.82 15.14
N THR A 12 -18.69 -5.44 14.24
CA THR A 12 -18.73 -5.10 12.81
C THR A 12 -19.16 -3.65 12.56
N ALA A 13 -20.13 -3.13 13.31
CA ALA A 13 -20.60 -1.76 13.11
C ALA A 13 -19.51 -0.73 13.44
N SER A 14 -18.74 -0.98 14.50
CA SER A 14 -17.59 -0.18 14.92
C SER A 14 -16.45 -0.28 13.91
N LEU A 15 -16.23 -1.45 13.32
CA LEU A 15 -15.22 -1.64 12.28
C LEU A 15 -15.58 -0.89 11.00
N GLU A 16 -16.83 -1.02 10.55
CA GLU A 16 -17.29 -0.51 9.25
C GLU A 16 -17.62 0.98 9.24
N ARG A 17 -18.02 1.53 10.38
CA ARG A 17 -18.52 2.91 10.47
C ARG A 17 -17.92 3.72 11.61
N GLY A 18 -17.07 3.11 12.43
CA GLY A 18 -16.39 3.80 13.53
C GLY A 18 -15.27 4.72 13.03
N ALA A 19 -14.77 5.55 13.95
CA ALA A 19 -13.71 6.51 13.66
C ALA A 19 -12.29 5.98 13.97
N ALA A 20 -12.18 4.81 14.60
CA ALA A 20 -10.90 4.20 14.93
C ALA A 20 -10.38 3.36 13.75
N LEU A 21 -9.12 3.58 13.39
CA LEU A 21 -8.39 2.68 12.50
C LEU A 21 -8.06 1.40 13.27
N ALA A 22 -8.76 0.32 12.95
CA ALA A 22 -8.63 -1.02 13.52
C ALA A 22 -8.43 -2.03 12.37
N PRO A 23 -7.25 -2.05 11.74
CA PRO A 23 -7.01 -2.84 10.53
C PRO A 23 -7.20 -4.33 10.80
N ARG A 24 -7.91 -5.00 9.89
CA ARG A 24 -8.11 -6.44 9.90
C ARG A 24 -6.97 -7.11 9.14
N PHE A 25 -5.89 -7.40 9.85
CA PHE A 25 -4.80 -8.18 9.30
C PHE A 25 -5.23 -9.62 9.01
N ASP A 26 -4.76 -10.17 7.89
CA ASP A 26 -4.99 -11.57 7.51
C ASP A 26 -4.26 -12.55 8.46
N ALA A 27 -4.35 -13.85 8.16
CA ALA A 27 -3.67 -14.90 8.95
C ALA A 27 -2.12 -14.76 8.99
N ASN A 28 -1.53 -13.99 8.08
CA ASN A 28 -0.10 -13.68 8.03
C ASN A 28 0.23 -12.35 8.71
N GLY A 29 -0.75 -11.66 9.28
CA GLY A 29 -0.56 -10.35 9.88
C GLY A 29 -0.45 -9.22 8.85
N LEU A 30 -1.10 -9.34 7.68
CA LEU A 30 -0.96 -8.41 6.56
C LEU A 30 -2.30 -7.79 6.12
N VAL A 31 -2.23 -6.56 5.62
CA VAL A 31 -3.29 -5.90 4.84
C VAL A 31 -2.79 -5.60 3.43
N ALA A 32 -3.71 -5.54 2.47
CA ALA A 32 -3.41 -5.12 1.11
C ALA A 32 -3.19 -3.60 1.07
N ALA A 33 -2.18 -3.14 0.32
CA ALA A 33 -1.88 -1.72 0.17
C ALA A 33 -1.77 -1.37 -1.31
N ILE A 34 -2.70 -0.55 -1.79
CA ILE A 34 -2.72 -0.04 -3.16
C ILE A 34 -2.12 1.37 -3.14
N ALA A 35 -1.07 1.58 -3.94
CA ALA A 35 -0.53 2.92 -4.19
C ALA A 35 -1.13 3.47 -5.50
N GLN A 36 -1.72 4.65 -5.43
CA GLN A 36 -2.32 5.36 -6.55
C GLN A 36 -1.70 6.75 -6.65
N HIS A 37 -1.39 7.21 -7.86
CA HIS A 37 -0.87 8.55 -8.07
C HIS A 37 -1.94 9.59 -7.67
N ALA A 38 -1.58 10.48 -6.74
CA ALA A 38 -2.52 11.43 -6.14
C ALA A 38 -3.16 12.37 -7.17
N ASP A 39 -2.39 12.81 -8.16
CA ASP A 39 -2.84 13.80 -9.13
C ASP A 39 -3.51 13.20 -10.39
N THR A 40 -3.20 11.95 -10.79
CA THR A 40 -3.70 11.34 -12.04
C THR A 40 -4.71 10.21 -11.81
N GLY A 41 -4.75 9.63 -10.61
CA GLY A 41 -5.57 8.45 -10.32
C GLY A 41 -5.01 7.12 -10.87
N GLU A 42 -3.83 7.13 -11.49
CA GLU A 42 -3.18 5.92 -11.98
C GLU A 42 -2.80 4.99 -10.81
N VAL A 43 -3.20 3.71 -10.86
CA VAL A 43 -2.73 2.72 -9.89
C VAL A 43 -1.28 2.39 -10.21
N LEU A 44 -0.40 2.63 -9.25
CA LEU A 44 1.05 2.48 -9.40
C LEU A 44 1.53 1.09 -9.01
N MET A 45 1.07 0.57 -7.87
CA MET A 45 1.46 -0.76 -7.41
C MET A 45 0.52 -1.29 -6.33
N LEU A 46 0.55 -2.62 -6.16
CA LEU A 46 0.01 -3.32 -5.01
C LEU A 46 1.18 -3.90 -4.20
N ALA A 47 1.12 -3.76 -2.88
CA ALA A 47 2.02 -4.44 -1.95
C ALA A 47 1.26 -4.80 -0.66
N TRP A 48 1.99 -5.31 0.33
CA TRP A 48 1.44 -5.73 1.62
C TRP A 48 2.01 -4.87 2.73
N MET A 49 1.24 -4.64 3.78
CA MET A 49 1.71 -3.99 5.01
C MET A 49 1.40 -4.89 6.20
N ASN A 50 2.39 -5.11 7.07
CA ASN A 50 2.12 -5.56 8.44
C ASN A 50 1.77 -4.34 9.32
N ALA A 51 1.46 -4.59 10.59
CA ALA A 51 1.12 -3.52 11.53
C ALA A 51 2.21 -2.44 11.65
N GLU A 52 3.48 -2.84 11.67
CA GLU A 52 4.59 -1.89 11.75
C GLU A 52 4.70 -1.01 10.50
N ALA A 53 4.58 -1.59 9.30
CA ALA A 53 4.61 -0.85 8.04
C ALA A 53 3.48 0.16 7.93
N LEU A 54 2.26 -0.23 8.31
CA LEU A 54 1.11 0.68 8.30
C LEU A 54 1.30 1.81 9.32
N LYS A 55 1.77 1.48 10.53
CA LYS A 55 2.03 2.47 11.59
C LYS A 55 3.07 3.49 11.15
N LEU A 56 4.20 3.03 10.60
CA LEU A 56 5.25 3.91 10.07
C LEU A 56 4.75 4.75 8.90
N THR A 57 3.90 4.20 8.04
CA THR A 57 3.31 4.96 6.92
C THR A 57 2.46 6.12 7.44
N VAL A 58 1.60 5.86 8.43
CA VAL A 58 0.78 6.90 9.09
C VAL A 58 1.66 7.94 9.78
N ASP A 59 2.67 7.51 10.54
CA ASP A 59 3.50 8.41 11.35
C ASP A 59 4.44 9.28 10.49
N THR A 60 5.01 8.73 9.44
CA THR A 60 6.04 9.40 8.64
C THR A 60 5.50 10.12 7.41
N GLY A 61 4.28 9.79 6.97
CA GLY A 61 3.73 10.24 5.69
C GLY A 61 4.48 9.68 4.47
N GLN A 62 5.25 8.60 4.64
CA GLN A 62 5.99 7.95 3.56
C GLN A 62 5.58 6.48 3.44
N ALA A 63 5.43 5.97 2.23
CA ALA A 63 4.97 4.60 2.03
C ALA A 63 6.01 3.56 2.51
N HIS A 64 5.64 2.81 3.54
CA HIS A 64 6.37 1.64 4.04
C HIS A 64 5.57 0.38 3.75
N TYR A 65 6.26 -0.69 3.36
CA TYR A 65 5.65 -1.96 3.00
C TYR A 65 6.37 -3.12 3.67
N PHE A 66 5.76 -4.29 3.62
CA PHE A 66 6.31 -5.54 4.14
C PHE A 66 6.53 -6.56 3.02
N SER A 67 7.75 -7.11 2.96
CA SER A 67 8.12 -8.18 2.04
C SER A 67 7.76 -9.52 2.61
N ARG A 68 6.76 -10.16 2.02
CA ARG A 68 6.45 -11.57 2.33
C ARG A 68 7.64 -12.49 2.03
N SER A 69 8.33 -12.26 0.92
CA SER A 69 9.48 -13.08 0.50
C SER A 69 10.74 -12.86 1.32
N ARG A 70 11.01 -11.62 1.75
CA ARG A 70 12.21 -11.27 2.55
C ARG A 70 11.92 -11.27 4.05
N ASN A 71 10.66 -11.45 4.43
CA ASN A 71 10.15 -11.28 5.79
C ASN A 71 10.66 -10.00 6.46
N ALA A 72 10.59 -8.88 5.73
CA ALA A 72 11.26 -7.64 6.12
C ALA A 72 10.44 -6.41 5.73
N LEU A 73 10.45 -5.41 6.63
CA LEU A 73 9.98 -4.06 6.37
C LEU A 73 10.86 -3.39 5.32
N TRP A 74 10.27 -2.59 4.42
CA TRP A 74 11.03 -1.69 3.57
C TRP A 74 10.30 -0.37 3.36
N LYS A 75 11.06 0.71 3.26
CA LYS A 75 10.58 2.03 2.84
C LYS A 75 10.72 2.15 1.33
N LYS A 76 9.62 2.38 0.60
CA LYS A 76 9.68 2.40 -0.87
C LYS A 76 10.59 3.53 -1.34
N GLY A 77 11.54 3.19 -2.20
CA GLY A 77 12.48 4.15 -2.78
C GLY A 77 13.66 4.49 -1.88
N GLU A 78 13.85 3.84 -0.74
CA GLU A 78 14.99 4.08 0.15
C GLU A 78 16.33 3.88 -0.56
N THR A 79 16.42 2.89 -1.45
CA THR A 79 17.62 2.64 -2.27
C THR A 79 17.62 3.40 -3.59
N SER A 80 16.47 3.54 -4.27
CA SER A 80 16.40 4.12 -5.62
C SER A 80 16.13 5.63 -5.65
N GLY A 81 15.79 6.26 -4.53
CA GLY A 81 15.33 7.65 -4.46
C GLY A 81 13.87 7.86 -4.87
N GLN A 82 13.20 6.85 -5.43
CA GLN A 82 11.79 6.88 -5.84
C GLN A 82 10.84 6.70 -4.64
N LEU A 83 10.95 7.62 -3.68
CA LEU A 83 10.09 7.68 -2.50
C LEU A 83 8.63 7.95 -2.91
N GLN A 84 7.69 7.55 -2.06
CA GLN A 84 6.27 7.83 -2.23
C GLN A 84 5.77 8.62 -1.03
N ASP A 85 5.49 9.91 -1.23
CA ASP A 85 4.90 10.77 -0.21
C ASP A 85 3.39 10.53 -0.17
N VAL A 86 2.86 10.13 0.99
CA VAL A 86 1.43 9.87 1.16
C VAL A 86 0.69 11.20 1.32
N VAL A 87 -0.23 11.46 0.38
CA VAL A 87 -1.09 12.65 0.36
C VAL A 87 -2.42 12.35 1.07
N GLU A 88 -2.94 11.13 0.88
CA GLU A 88 -4.19 10.66 1.49
C GLU A 88 -4.08 9.15 1.72
N LEU A 89 -4.49 8.68 2.89
CA LEU A 89 -4.62 7.25 3.20
C LEU A 89 -6.10 6.95 3.41
N ARG A 90 -6.65 6.10 2.56
CA ARG A 90 -8.01 5.56 2.70
C ARG A 90 -7.94 4.12 3.19
N VAL A 91 -8.97 3.70 3.88
CA VAL A 91 -9.20 2.32 4.31
C VAL A 91 -10.51 1.84 3.71
N ASP A 92 -10.61 0.56 3.37
CA ASP A 92 -11.86 -0.04 2.93
C ASP A 92 -12.81 -0.32 4.10
N CYS A 93 -14.01 -0.83 3.80
CA CYS A 93 -15.09 -0.88 4.78
C CYS A 93 -14.83 -1.85 5.92
N ASP A 94 -14.12 -2.96 5.70
CA ASP A 94 -13.82 -3.92 6.75
C ASP A 94 -12.34 -3.94 7.16
N GLN A 95 -11.62 -2.91 6.70
CA GLN A 95 -10.27 -2.51 7.08
C GLN A 95 -9.19 -3.56 6.80
N ASP A 96 -9.38 -4.41 5.79
CA ASP A 96 -8.36 -5.37 5.33
C ASP A 96 -7.51 -4.85 4.15
N ALA A 97 -7.88 -3.69 3.60
CA ALA A 97 -7.13 -2.99 2.57
C ALA A 97 -7.03 -1.48 2.79
N VAL A 98 -5.91 -0.91 2.33
CA VAL A 98 -5.70 0.53 2.28
C VAL A 98 -5.41 1.01 0.85
N LEU A 99 -5.93 2.19 0.52
CA LEU A 99 -5.61 2.92 -0.69
C LEU A 99 -4.83 4.18 -0.33
N MET A 100 -3.54 4.18 -0.68
CA MET A 100 -2.67 5.33 -0.54
C MET A 100 -2.67 6.14 -1.81
N LYS A 101 -3.12 7.40 -1.73
CA LYS A 101 -2.79 8.38 -2.75
C LYS A 101 -1.41 8.94 -2.46
N VAL A 102 -0.49 8.74 -3.38
CA VAL A 102 0.91 9.11 -3.21
C VAL A 102 1.38 10.05 -4.32
N ARG A 103 2.33 10.91 -3.98
CA ARG A 103 3.12 11.65 -4.95
C ARG A 103 4.51 10.99 -5.05
N PRO A 104 4.83 10.28 -6.14
CA PRO A 104 6.14 9.68 -6.32
C PRO A 104 7.22 10.76 -6.49
N ARG A 105 8.40 10.54 -5.91
CA ARG A 105 9.61 11.35 -6.13
C ARG A 105 10.48 10.72 -7.21
N GLY A 106 11.56 11.44 -7.58
CA GLY A 106 12.52 10.98 -8.58
C GLY A 106 11.96 11.13 -10.00
N ASP A 107 12.06 10.07 -10.79
CA ASP A 107 11.53 9.99 -12.16
C ASP A 107 10.01 9.74 -12.22
N GLY A 108 9.34 9.67 -11.06
CA GLY A 108 7.92 9.35 -10.98
C GLY A 108 7.62 7.84 -11.05
N GLY A 109 8.66 7.00 -11.12
CA GLY A 109 8.59 5.55 -11.22
C GLY A 109 8.17 4.86 -9.92
N ALA A 110 7.25 3.88 -10.01
CA ALA A 110 7.03 2.92 -8.94
C ALA A 110 7.69 1.56 -9.22
N CYS A 111 7.98 1.25 -10.48
CA CYS A 111 8.44 -0.08 -10.90
C CYS A 111 9.96 -0.16 -11.07
N HIS A 112 10.57 -1.25 -10.61
CA HIS A 112 12.01 -1.49 -10.73
C HIS A 112 12.48 -1.76 -12.17
N VAL A 113 11.56 -2.04 -13.10
CA VAL A 113 11.85 -2.20 -14.53
C VAL A 113 11.74 -0.89 -15.33
N GLY A 114 11.58 0.25 -14.65
CA GLY A 114 11.62 1.59 -15.28
C GLY A 114 10.25 2.17 -15.66
N PHE A 115 9.16 1.46 -15.44
CA PHE A 115 7.81 1.98 -15.68
C PHE A 115 7.26 2.75 -14.47
N ARG A 116 6.35 3.70 -14.75
CA ARG A 116 5.62 4.46 -13.72
C ARG A 116 4.77 3.54 -12.85
N SER A 117 3.97 2.70 -13.50
CA SER A 117 3.15 1.68 -12.84
C SER A 117 3.74 0.29 -13.01
N CYS A 118 3.60 -0.55 -11.98
CA CYS A 118 3.81 -2.00 -12.08
C CYS A 118 2.80 -2.67 -13.02
N PHE A 119 1.68 -2.00 -13.32
CA PHE A 119 0.61 -2.47 -14.20
C PHE A 119 0.79 -1.97 -15.64
N TYR A 120 2.03 -1.90 -16.13
CA TYR A 120 2.40 -1.45 -17.48
C TYR A 120 2.06 -2.45 -18.59
N ARG A 121 1.44 -3.60 -18.28
CA ARG A 121 1.06 -4.63 -19.26
C ARG A 121 -0.42 -4.92 -19.18
N VAL A 122 -1.02 -5.18 -20.34
CA VAL A 122 -2.40 -5.66 -20.46
C VAL A 122 -2.44 -7.08 -21.01
N VAL A 123 -3.48 -7.82 -20.65
CA VAL A 123 -3.79 -9.12 -21.24
C VAL A 123 -4.69 -8.88 -22.46
N VAL A 124 -4.25 -9.30 -23.64
CA VAL A 124 -5.06 -9.26 -24.86
C VAL A 124 -5.91 -10.53 -25.02
N GLN A 125 -6.90 -10.52 -25.91
CA GLN A 125 -7.90 -11.60 -26.02
C GLN A 125 -7.31 -12.99 -26.30
N ASP A 126 -6.15 -13.07 -26.93
CA ASP A 126 -5.45 -14.33 -27.20
C ASP A 126 -4.59 -14.84 -26.03
N GLY A 127 -4.59 -14.12 -24.90
CA GLY A 127 -3.83 -14.44 -23.69
C GLY A 127 -2.39 -13.94 -23.69
N SER A 128 -1.91 -13.30 -24.75
CA SER A 128 -0.58 -12.67 -24.77
C SER A 128 -0.55 -11.35 -23.97
N LEU A 129 0.66 -10.87 -23.66
CA LEU A 129 0.89 -9.63 -22.92
C LEU A 129 1.40 -8.53 -23.85
N GLU A 130 0.80 -7.35 -23.74
CA GLU A 130 1.21 -6.15 -24.47
C GLU A 130 1.60 -5.04 -23.48
N GLU A 131 2.73 -4.37 -23.69
CA GLU A 131 3.14 -3.22 -22.88
C GLU A 131 2.31 -1.99 -23.25
N ARG A 132 1.74 -1.33 -22.24
CA ARG A 132 0.95 -0.09 -22.33
C ARG A 132 1.35 0.83 -21.15
N PRO A 133 2.38 1.67 -21.33
CA PRO A 133 2.95 2.55 -20.29
C PRO A 133 2.14 3.81 -19.97
#